data_AF-A0A923QRH4-F1
#
_entry.id   AF-A0A923QRH4-F1
#
_cell.length_a   1.000
_cell.length_b   1.000
_cell.length_c   1.000
_cell.angle_alpha   90.00
_cell.angle_beta   90.00
_cell.angle_gamma   90.00
#
_symmetry.space_group_name_H-M   'P 1'
#
loop_
_entity.id
_entity.type
_entity.pdbx_description
1 polymer ?
#
loop_
_entity_poly.entity_id
_entity_poly.type
_entity_poly.pdbx_seq_one_letter_code
_entity_poly.pdbx_strand_id
1 'polypeptide(L)'
;MEIIEIKVWPVKGKSSLKAKVDVSFQTSKGEIALKGFRVVEMSGKGQFVAPPQEKYQDKNGKTAYKEMLWTSRTLQAHLYPKIIESYNTHPETRA
;
A
#
# COMPACT_ATOMS: atom_id res chain seq x y z
N MET A 1 -14.44 7.17 -9.88
CA MET A 1 -13.31 7.43 -8.97
C MET A 1 -12.06 7.14 -9.77
N GLU A 2 -11.19 8.11 -9.90
CA GLU A 2 -9.99 8.05 -10.73
C GLU A 2 -8.76 8.25 -9.85
N ILE A 3 -7.71 7.46 -10.05
CA ILE A 3 -6.43 7.66 -9.37
C ILE A 3 -5.74 8.84 -10.05
N ILE A 4 -5.45 9.88 -9.28
CA ILE A 4 -4.76 11.08 -9.79
C ILE A 4 -3.29 11.13 -9.38
N GLU A 5 -2.91 10.44 -8.30
CA GLU A 5 -1.53 10.42 -7.83
C GLU A 5 -1.23 9.14 -7.07
N ILE A 6 -0.04 8.57 -7.30
CA ILE A 6 0.54 7.50 -6.49
C ILE A 6 1.91 7.98 -6.02
N LYS A 7 2.05 8.20 -4.71
CA LYS A 7 3.32 8.58 -4.10
C LYS A 7 3.98 7.33 -3.51
N VAL A 8 5.20 7.03 -3.95
CA VAL A 8 5.95 5.85 -3.51
C VAL A 8 7.20 6.29 -2.74
N TRP A 9 7.36 5.80 -1.51
CA TRP A 9 8.55 6.02 -0.70
C TRP A 9 9.26 4.70 -0.44
N PRO A 10 10.49 4.52 -0.96
CA PRO A 10 11.23 3.29 -0.77
C PRO A 10 11.68 3.08 0.67
N VAL A 11 11.71 1.82 1.07
CA VAL A 11 12.23 1.37 2.35
C VAL A 11 13.52 0.61 2.08
N LYS A 12 14.65 1.19 2.51
CA LYS A 12 15.96 0.58 2.33
C LYS A 12 16.16 -0.57 3.33
N GLY A 13 16.81 -1.64 2.88
CA GLY A 13 17.30 -2.72 3.74
C GLY A 13 16.76 -4.12 3.42
N LYS A 14 17.22 -5.13 4.16
CA LYS A 14 16.87 -6.56 3.97
C LYS A 14 15.47 -6.93 4.50
N SER A 15 14.52 -6.00 4.45
CA SER A 15 13.13 -6.24 4.84
C SER A 15 12.32 -6.74 3.64
N SER A 16 11.23 -7.45 3.93
CA SER A 16 10.18 -7.73 2.94
C SER A 16 9.41 -6.47 2.57
N LEU A 17 9.35 -5.47 3.45
CA LEU A 17 8.78 -4.16 3.13
C LEU A 17 9.73 -3.38 2.21
N LYS A 18 9.26 -3.06 0.99
CA LYS A 18 10.05 -2.36 -0.03
C LYS A 18 9.64 -0.92 -0.25
N ALA A 19 8.37 -0.60 -0.08
CA ALA A 19 7.91 0.78 -0.16
C ALA A 19 6.69 1.04 0.71
N LYS A 20 6.53 2.28 1.14
CA LYS A 20 5.26 2.86 1.59
C LYS A 20 4.63 3.61 0.43
N VAL A 21 3.32 3.58 0.33
CA VAL A 21 2.57 4.14 -0.80
C VAL A 21 1.33 4.87 -0.30
N ASP A 22 1.12 6.08 -0.80
CA ASP A 22 -0.10 6.84 -0.64
C ASP A 22 -0.75 7.03 -2.01
N VAL A 23 -2.08 7.01 -2.07
CA VAL A 23 -2.84 7.13 -3.30
C VAL A 23 -3.93 8.18 -3.17
N SER A 24 -3.92 9.16 -4.06
CA SER A 24 -4.99 10.16 -4.16
C SER A 24 -5.96 9.79 -5.28
N PHE A 25 -7.24 9.97 -4.99
CA PHE A 25 -8.35 9.75 -5.90
C PHE A 25 -9.16 11.02 -6.11
N GLN A 26 -9.50 11.29 -7.36
CA GLN A 26 -10.55 12.25 -7.68
C GLN A 26 -11.92 11.55 -7.59
N THR A 27 -12.82 12.14 -6.80
CA THR A 27 -14.21 11.73 -6.68
C THR A 27 -15.14 12.86 -7.10
N SER A 28 -16.44 12.57 -7.22
CA SER A 28 -17.47 13.60 -7.45
C SER A 28 -17.62 14.55 -6.26
N LYS A 29 -17.09 14.21 -5.08
CA LYS A 29 -17.13 15.01 -3.86
C LYS A 29 -15.80 15.71 -3.55
N GLY A 30 -14.82 15.62 -4.45
CA GLY A 30 -13.47 16.16 -4.27
C GLY A 30 -12.39 15.09 -4.20
N GLU A 31 -11.19 15.50 -3.79
CA GLU A 31 -10.03 14.63 -3.66
C GLU A 31 -10.04 13.86 -2.33
N ILE A 32 -9.71 12.57 -2.39
CA ILE A 32 -9.51 11.72 -1.21
C ILE A 32 -8.15 11.05 -1.32
N ALA A 33 -7.33 11.18 -0.27
CA ALA A 33 -6.05 10.50 -0.16
C ALA A 33 -6.14 9.30 0.80
N LEU A 34 -5.80 8.11 0.31
CA LEU A 34 -5.62 6.91 1.12
C LEU A 34 -4.14 6.70 1.38
N LYS A 35 -3.75 6.73 2.66
CA LYS A 35 -2.35 6.68 3.07
C LYS A 35 -1.96 5.34 3.70
N GLY A 36 -0.72 4.93 3.49
CA GLY A 36 -0.13 3.80 4.21
C GLY A 36 -0.28 2.43 3.55
N PHE A 37 -0.51 2.38 2.24
CA PHE A 37 -0.29 1.14 1.49
C PHE A 37 1.20 0.77 1.53
N ARG A 38 1.48 -0.51 1.32
CA ARG A 38 2.85 -1.02 1.36
C ARG A 38 3.10 -1.96 0.19
N VAL A 39 4.24 -1.81 -0.47
CA VAL A 39 4.75 -2.83 -1.40
C VAL A 39 5.63 -3.78 -0.59
N VAL A 40 5.29 -5.05 -0.64
CA VAL A 40 6.00 -6.12 0.05
C VAL A 40 6.50 -7.12 -0.98
N GLU A 41 7.74 -7.54 -0.81
CA GLU A 41 8.37 -8.55 -1.64
C GLU A 41 8.74 -9.76 -0.77
N MET A 42 8.24 -10.92 -1.15
CA MET A 42 8.55 -12.18 -0.48
C MET A 42 9.38 -13.06 -1.43
N SER A 43 10.50 -13.57 -0.92
CA SER A 43 11.37 -14.49 -1.66
C SER A 43 10.56 -15.66 -2.20
N GLY A 44 10.63 -15.88 -3.52
CA GLY A 44 9.91 -16.95 -4.22
C GLY A 44 8.40 -16.75 -4.41
N LYS A 45 7.82 -15.63 -3.94
CA LYS A 45 6.37 -15.35 -4.06
C LYS A 45 6.03 -14.05 -4.80
N GLY A 46 7.04 -13.28 -5.19
CA GLY A 46 6.88 -12.03 -5.92
C GLY A 46 6.46 -10.85 -5.03
N GLN A 47 5.99 -9.79 -5.69
CA GLN A 47 5.59 -8.53 -5.06
C GLN A 47 4.08 -8.50 -4.85
N PHE A 48 3.62 -7.95 -3.72
CA PHE A 48 2.21 -7.70 -3.45
C PHE A 48 2.01 -6.38 -2.70
N VAL A 49 0.77 -5.88 -2.75
CA VAL A 49 0.36 -4.67 -2.04
C VAL A 49 -0.38 -5.06 -0.76
N ALA A 50 0.08 -4.55 0.37
CA ALA A 50 -0.63 -4.66 1.65
C ALA A 50 -1.40 -3.35 1.95
N PRO A 51 -2.70 -3.43 2.29
CA PRO A 51 -3.49 -2.24 2.62
C PRO A 51 -3.02 -1.58 3.93
N PRO A 52 -3.47 -0.34 4.20
CA PRO A 52 -3.21 0.35 5.46
C PRO A 52 -3.73 -0.43 6.66
N GLN A 53 -2.91 -0.55 7.70
CA GLN A 53 -3.25 -1.26 8.93
C GLN A 53 -3.02 -0.36 10.15
N GLU A 54 -3.94 -0.44 11.10
CA GLU A 54 -3.84 0.17 12.42
C GLU A 54 -3.31 -0.86 13.41
N LYS A 55 -2.30 -0.45 14.17
CA LYS A 55 -1.75 -1.25 15.26
C LYS A 55 -2.58 -1.02 16.52
N TYR A 56 -2.98 -2.10 17.19
CA TYR A 56 -3.68 -2.04 18.47
C TYR A 56 -3.15 -3.11 19.42
N GLN A 57 -3.46 -3.00 20.71
CA GLN A 57 -3.25 -4.08 21.68
C GLN A 57 -4.54 -4.90 21.80
N ASP A 58 -4.43 -6.21 21.66
CA ASP A 58 -5.55 -7.12 21.91
C ASP A 58 -5.87 -7.20 23.42
N LYS A 59 -6.98 -7.86 23.75
CA LYS A 59 -7.42 -8.09 25.14
C LYS A 59 -6.41 -8.85 26.02
N ASN A 60 -5.36 -9.44 25.44
CA ASN A 60 -4.31 -10.17 26.12
C ASN A 60 -2.98 -9.37 26.16
N GLY A 61 -2.99 -8.09 25.78
CA GLY A 61 -1.81 -7.24 25.72
C GLY A 61 -0.86 -7.52 24.56
N LYS A 62 -1.25 -8.37 23.59
CA LYS A 62 -0.44 -8.67 22.40
C LYS A 62 -0.66 -7.60 21.34
N THR A 63 0.41 -7.28 20.60
CA THR A 63 0.29 -6.42 19.41
C THR A 63 -0.49 -7.14 18.32
N ALA A 64 -1.57 -6.53 17.86
CA ALA A 64 -2.38 -6.98 16.75
C ALA A 64 -2.52 -5.86 15.70
N TYR A 65 -2.92 -6.24 14.49
CA TYR A 65 -3.07 -5.33 13.36
C TYR A 65 -4.48 -5.49 12.78
N LYS A 66 -5.16 -4.37 12.54
CA LYS A 66 -6.47 -4.33 11.91
C LYS A 66 -6.36 -3.56 10.61
N GLU A 67 -6.94 -4.07 9.54
CA GLU A 67 -7.01 -3.31 8.28
C GLU A 67 -7.88 -2.07 8.50
N MET A 68 -7.34 -0.89 8.18
CA MET A 68 -8.07 0.38 8.32
C MET A 68 -9.08 0.57 7.19
N LEU A 69 -8.81 -0.07 6.06
CA LEU A 69 -9.59 0.06 4.84
C LEU A 69 -9.91 -1.32 4.33
N TRP A 70 -11.19 -1.69 4.42
CA TRP A 70 -11.71 -2.84 3.69
C TRP A 70 -11.85 -2.45 2.22
N THR A 71 -10.81 -2.71 1.44
CA THR A 71 -10.87 -2.48 -0.01
C THR A 71 -11.70 -3.59 -0.64
N SER A 72 -12.71 -3.23 -1.45
CA SER A 72 -13.46 -4.24 -2.21
C SER A 72 -12.52 -4.95 -3.19
N ARG A 73 -12.82 -6.20 -3.56
CA ARG A 73 -12.02 -6.96 -4.55
C ARG A 73 -11.87 -6.19 -5.87
N THR A 74 -12.90 -5.44 -6.26
CA THR A 74 -12.87 -4.56 -7.44
C THR A 74 -11.88 -3.42 -7.28
N LEU A 75 -11.86 -2.76 -6.12
CA LEU A 75 -10.89 -1.69 -5.84
C LEU A 75 -9.47 -2.24 -5.78
N GLN A 76 -9.26 -3.41 -5.18
CA GLN A 76 -7.95 -4.08 -5.16
C GLN A 76 -7.45 -4.41 -6.57
N ALA A 77 -8.30 -5.00 -7.41
CA ALA A 77 -7.97 -5.36 -8.79
C ALA A 77 -7.63 -4.13 -9.65
N HIS A 78 -8.25 -2.98 -9.38
CA HIS A 78 -7.95 -1.73 -10.07
C HIS A 78 -6.68 -1.05 -9.53
N LEU A 79 -6.52 -1.03 -8.21
CA LEU A 79 -5.51 -0.21 -7.52
C LEU A 79 -4.14 -0.89 -7.44
N TYR A 80 -4.11 -2.17 -7.06
CA TYR A 80 -2.85 -2.83 -6.71
C TYR A 80 -1.89 -2.96 -7.90
N PRO A 81 -2.34 -3.29 -9.13
CA PRO A 81 -1.44 -3.32 -10.28
C PRO A 81 -0.77 -1.97 -10.55
N LYS A 82 -1.52 -0.86 -10.43
CA LYS A 82 -0.99 0.51 -10.63
C LYS A 82 0.04 0.90 -9.57
N ILE A 83 -0.17 0.47 -8.32
CA ILE A 83 0.83 0.67 -7.25
C ILE A 83 2.12 -0.09 -7.57
N ILE A 84 2.01 -1.35 -7.98
CA ILE A 84 3.18 -2.18 -8.35
C ILE A 84 3.90 -1.60 -9.58
N GLU A 85 3.16 -1.16 -10.59
CA GLU A 85 3.71 -0.49 -11.76
C GLU A 85 4.44 0.81 -11.39
N SER A 86 3.83 1.66 -10.55
CA SER A 86 4.44 2.89 -10.06
C SER A 86 5.73 2.63 -9.28
N TYR A 87 5.74 1.62 -8.39
CA TYR A 87 6.96 1.18 -7.71
C TYR A 87 8.03 0.67 -8.67
N ASN A 88 7.64 -0.10 -9.69
CA ASN A 88 8.58 -0.72 -10.62
C ASN A 88 9.20 0.24 -11.64
N THR A 89 8.51 1.34 -11.95
CA THR A 89 8.95 2.38 -12.90
C THR A 89 9.93 3.38 -12.32
N HIS A 90 10.08 3.44 -11.00
CA HIS A 90 10.96 4.38 -10.30
C HIS A 90 12.13 3.61 -9.66
N PRO A 91 13.23 3.34 -10.40
CA PRO A 91 14.34 2.50 -9.92
C PRO A 91 15.06 3.06 -8.69
N GLU A 92 15.01 4.37 -8.46
CA GLU A 92 15.45 5.02 -7.21
C GLU A 92 14.68 4.51 -5.97
N THR A 93 13.56 3.82 -6.19
CA THR A 93 12.74 3.22 -5.13
C THR A 93 13.06 1.74 -4.85
N ARG A 94 13.95 1.11 -5.62
CA ARG A 94 14.40 -0.28 -5.41
C ARG A 94 15.74 -0.31 -4.69
N ALA A 95 15.73 0.01 -3.40
CA ALA A 95 16.93 0.03 -2.56
C ALA A 95 17.19 -1.31 -1.83
#